data_AF-A0A5K1FL80-F1
#
_entry.id   AF-A0A5K1FL80-F1
#
_cell.length_a   1.000
_cell.length_b   1.000
_cell.length_c   1.000
_cell.angle_alpha   90.00
_cell.angle_beta   90.00
_cell.angle_gamma   90.00
#
_symmetry.space_group_name_H-M   'P 1'
#
loop_
_entity.id
_entity.type
_entity.pdbx_description
1 polymer ?
#
loop_
_entity_poly.entity_id
_entity_poly.type
_entity_poly.pdbx_seq_one_letter_code
_entity_poly.pdbx_strand_id
1 'polypeptide(L)'
;AHGLPEWLQPTYNLEAQLSELIGDYHIRKNEGFDNLWILKPWNMARTIDTTVTGELPAIIRLMETGPKICQKYIEHPALFKGRKFDLRYIVLVRSMRPLEIFLSDVFW
;
A
#
# COMPACT_ATOMS: atom_id res chain seq x y z
N ALA A 1 4.82 -10.24 13.19
CA ALA A 1 5.84 -11.08 12.52
C ALA A 1 7.13 -10.26 12.45
N HIS A 2 8.27 -10.81 12.87
CA HIS A 2 9.57 -10.19 12.56
C HIS A 2 9.67 -10.08 11.03
N GLY A 3 9.74 -8.86 10.48
CA GLY A 3 9.86 -8.66 9.03
C GLY A 3 8.93 -7.63 8.40
N LEU A 4 8.00 -7.01 9.14
CA LEU A 4 7.28 -5.83 8.66
C LEU A 4 7.97 -4.57 9.20
N PRO A 5 8.61 -3.76 8.35
CA PRO A 5 9.21 -2.52 8.81
C PRO A 5 8.12 -1.54 9.22
N GLU A 6 8.36 -0.77 10.29
CA GLU A 6 7.41 0.22 10.84
C GLU A 6 6.97 1.27 9.81
N TRP A 7 7.82 1.55 8.81
CA TRP A 7 7.55 2.51 7.75
C TRP A 7 6.61 1.99 6.64
N LEU A 8 6.33 0.68 6.59
CA LEU A 8 5.43 0.10 5.60
C LEU A 8 4.00 0.05 6.16
N GLN A 9 3.06 0.60 5.40
CA GLN A 9 1.65 0.57 5.78
C GLN A 9 1.09 -0.86 5.79
N PRO A 10 0.18 -1.20 6.72
CA PRO A 10 -0.54 -2.48 6.72
C PRO A 10 -1.07 -2.80 5.33
N THR A 11 -0.74 -3.99 4.82
CA THR A 11 -1.04 -4.42 3.46
C THR A 11 -1.50 -5.86 3.48
N TYR A 12 -2.63 -6.12 2.83
CA TYR A 12 -3.29 -7.42 2.80
C TYR A 12 -3.47 -7.87 1.36
N ASN A 13 -3.09 -9.12 1.07
CA ASN A 13 -3.51 -9.78 -0.17
C ASN A 13 -4.97 -10.20 -0.02
N LEU A 14 -5.88 -9.62 -0.81
CA LEU A 14 -7.32 -9.86 -0.66
C LEU A 14 -7.75 -11.29 -1.01
N GLU A 15 -6.94 -12.06 -1.74
CA GLU A 15 -7.26 -13.47 -2.03
C GLU A 15 -7.02 -14.39 -0.82
N ALA A 16 -6.09 -14.01 0.07
CA ALA A 16 -5.66 -14.86 1.18
C ALA A 16 -5.94 -14.27 2.56
N GLN A 17 -6.13 -12.95 2.67
CA GLN A 17 -6.08 -12.20 3.93
C GLN A 17 -7.29 -11.25 4.11
N LEU A 18 -8.44 -11.58 3.52
CA LEU A 18 -9.64 -10.76 3.64
C LEU A 18 -10.14 -10.68 5.10
N SER A 19 -10.11 -11.80 5.83
CA SER A 19 -10.52 -11.85 7.25
C SER A 19 -9.70 -10.93 8.14
N GLU A 20 -8.39 -10.89 7.92
CA GLU A 20 -7.45 -10.08 8.68
C GLU A 20 -7.65 -8.60 8.39
N LEU A 21 -7.90 -8.25 7.13
CA LEU A 21 -8.31 -6.90 6.75
C LEU A 21 -9.62 -6.50 7.46
N ILE A 22 -10.66 -7.35 7.43
CA ILE A 22 -11.95 -7.05 8.06
C ILE A 22 -11.77 -6.83 9.57
N GLY A 23 -10.94 -7.65 10.22
CA GLY A 23 -10.59 -7.50 11.63
C GLY A 23 -9.97 -6.12 11.92
N ASP A 24 -8.92 -5.75 11.18
CA ASP A 24 -8.24 -4.46 11.37
C ASP A 24 -9.18 -3.28 11.06
N TYR A 25 -9.98 -3.40 9.99
CA TYR A 25 -10.98 -2.40 9.62
C TYR A 25 -11.96 -2.11 10.77
N HIS A 26 -12.47 -3.15 11.43
CA HIS A 26 -13.42 -2.99 12.53
C HIS A 26 -12.76 -2.43 13.79
N ILE A 27 -11.53 -2.85 14.12
CA ILE A 27 -10.76 -2.29 15.24
C ILE A 27 -10.58 -0.78 15.04
N ARG A 28 -10.04 -0.38 13.88
CA ARG A 28 -9.84 1.04 13.55
C ARG A 28 -11.13 1.85 13.60
N LYS A 29 -12.22 1.31 13.05
CA LYS A 29 -13.53 1.96 13.06
C LYS A 29 -14.06 2.17 14.48
N ASN A 30 -13.92 1.16 15.35
CA ASN A 30 -14.39 1.24 16.74
C ASN A 30 -13.54 2.20 17.58
N GLU A 31 -12.25 2.30 17.29
CA GLU A 31 -11.31 3.21 17.96
C GLU A 31 -11.35 4.64 17.41
N GLY A 32 -12.16 4.91 16.38
CA GLY A 32 -12.30 6.23 15.78
C GLY A 32 -11.08 6.67 14.96
N PHE A 33 -10.28 5.72 14.49
CA PHE A 33 -9.13 6.00 13.62
C PHE A 33 -9.55 6.18 12.16
N ASP A 34 -8.73 6.97 11.48
CA ASP A 34 -8.63 7.06 10.02
C ASP A 34 -8.71 5.68 9.35
N ASN A 35 -9.58 5.53 8.36
CA ASN A 35 -9.93 4.22 7.82
C ASN A 35 -10.03 4.21 6.29
N LEU A 36 -9.27 5.08 5.60
CA LEU A 36 -9.13 4.99 4.15
C LEU A 36 -8.13 3.91 3.77
N TRP A 37 -8.50 3.15 2.74
CA TRP A 37 -7.73 2.05 2.16
C TRP A 37 -7.56 2.26 0.66
N ILE A 38 -6.39 1.88 0.13
CA ILE A 38 -6.11 1.88 -1.30
C ILE A 38 -6.00 0.44 -1.81
N LEU A 39 -6.82 0.12 -2.81
CA LEU A 39 -6.76 -1.15 -3.51
C LEU A 39 -5.88 -0.99 -4.75
N LYS A 40 -4.97 -1.93 -4.96
CA LYS A 40 -4.04 -1.93 -6.12
C LYS A 40 -4.04 -3.32 -6.76
N PRO A 41 -4.22 -3.44 -8.09
CA PRO A 41 -4.05 -4.71 -8.80
C PRO A 41 -2.58 -5.13 -8.80
N TRP A 42 -2.33 -6.44 -8.87
CA TRP A 42 -0.96 -6.97 -8.74
C TRP A 42 -0.05 -6.60 -9.92
N ASN A 43 -0.59 -6.57 -11.14
CA ASN A 43 0.21 -6.54 -12.37
C ASN A 43 -0.27 -5.47 -13.36
N MET A 44 -1.03 -4.47 -12.91
CA MET A 44 -1.35 -3.30 -13.72
C MET A 44 -0.49 -2.09 -13.33
N ALA A 45 -0.29 -1.19 -14.30
CA ALA A 45 0.47 0.03 -14.12
C ALA A 45 -0.41 1.26 -14.43
N ARG A 46 0.13 2.46 -14.18
CA ARG A 46 -0.52 3.74 -14.51
C ARG A 46 -1.84 3.98 -13.78
N THR A 47 -1.96 3.50 -12.54
CA THR A 47 -3.15 3.71 -11.68
C THR A 47 -4.43 3.05 -12.23
N ILE A 48 -4.32 2.19 -13.25
CA ILE A 48 -5.46 1.44 -13.75
C ILE A 48 -5.99 0.56 -12.61
N ASP A 49 -7.31 0.60 -12.41
CA ASP A 49 -8.02 -0.21 -11.41
C ASP A 49 -7.53 0.00 -9.97
N THR A 50 -7.01 1.20 -9.67
CA THR A 50 -6.65 1.63 -8.31
C THR A 50 -7.78 2.47 -7.71
N THR A 51 -8.27 2.07 -6.55
CA THR A 51 -9.38 2.76 -5.87
C THR A 51 -9.02 3.06 -4.42
N VAL A 52 -9.35 4.25 -3.95
CA VAL A 52 -9.27 4.63 -2.53
C VAL A 52 -10.69 4.68 -1.96
N THR A 53 -10.95 3.97 -0.87
CA THR A 53 -12.26 3.95 -0.23
C THR A 53 -12.15 3.68 1.27
N GLY A 54 -13.08 4.22 2.06
CA GLY A 54 -13.26 3.89 3.46
C GLY A 54 -14.41 2.90 3.72
N GLU A 55 -15.09 2.44 2.66
CA GLU A 55 -16.28 1.61 2.77
C GLU A 55 -15.94 0.13 2.58
N LEU A 56 -16.05 -0.66 3.65
CA LEU A 56 -15.80 -2.10 3.60
C LEU A 56 -16.59 -2.85 2.51
N PRO A 57 -17.90 -2.59 2.29
CA PRO A 57 -18.62 -3.22 1.19
C PRO A 57 -17.99 -2.94 -0.17
N ALA A 58 -17.49 -1.72 -0.41
CA ALA A 58 -16.84 -1.38 -1.67
C ALA A 58 -15.52 -2.15 -1.85
N ILE A 59 -14.72 -2.31 -0.78
CA ILE A 59 -13.51 -3.13 -0.81
C ILE A 59 -13.85 -4.58 -1.21
N ILE A 60 -14.88 -5.17 -0.58
CA ILE A 60 -15.33 -6.54 -0.82
C ILE A 60 -15.93 -6.74 -2.22
N ARG A 61 -16.50 -5.70 -2.84
CA ARG A 61 -16.96 -5.79 -4.25
C ARG A 61 -15.78 -5.64 -5.22
N LEU A 62 -14.87 -4.71 -4.95
CA LEU A 62 -13.72 -4.46 -5.82
C LEU A 62 -12.77 -5.65 -5.90
N MET A 63 -12.62 -6.43 -4.82
CA MET A 63 -11.79 -7.65 -4.88
C MET A 63 -12.30 -8.68 -5.91
N GLU A 64 -13.58 -8.65 -6.28
CA GLU A 64 -14.15 -9.58 -7.26
C GLU A 64 -13.75 -9.23 -8.70
N THR A 65 -13.18 -8.04 -8.95
CA THR A 65 -12.71 -7.63 -10.29
C THR A 65 -11.31 -8.15 -10.61
N GLY A 66 -10.75 -9.01 -9.77
CA GLY A 66 -9.46 -9.68 -9.97
C GLY A 66 -8.49 -9.49 -8.79
N PRO A 67 -7.28 -10.09 -8.86
CA PRO A 67 -6.34 -10.10 -7.75
C PRO A 67 -5.87 -8.69 -7.37
N LYS A 68 -6.01 -8.34 -6.08
CA LYS A 68 -5.62 -7.04 -5.53
C LYS A 68 -4.99 -7.18 -4.16
N ILE A 69 -4.15 -6.21 -3.84
CA ILE A 69 -3.82 -5.90 -2.45
C ILE A 69 -4.73 -4.77 -1.96
N CYS A 70 -4.98 -4.74 -0.65
CA CYS A 70 -5.56 -3.62 0.05
C CYS A 70 -4.56 -3.12 1.08
N GLN A 71 -4.18 -1.85 0.97
CA GLN A 71 -3.17 -1.22 1.82
C GLN A 71 -3.78 -0.03 2.54
N LYS A 72 -3.40 0.19 3.80
CA LYS A 72 -3.82 1.38 4.54
C LYS A 72 -3.35 2.63 3.80
N TYR A 73 -4.28 3.53 3.47
CA TYR A 73 -3.94 4.77 2.79
C TYR A 73 -3.28 5.76 3.76
N ILE A 74 -2.26 6.49 3.27
CA ILE A 74 -1.59 7.54 4.03
C ILE A 74 -2.44 8.82 3.90
N GLU A 75 -3.19 9.14 4.96
CA GLU A 75 -4.15 10.24 4.97
C GLU A 75 -3.50 11.60 5.26
N HIS A 76 -2.30 11.58 5.87
CA HIS A 76 -1.48 12.76 6.14
C HIS A 76 -0.15 12.71 5.38
N PRO A 77 -0.16 12.78 4.04
CA PRO A 77 1.07 12.79 3.25
C PRO A 77 1.81 14.13 3.42
N ALA A 78 3.13 14.11 3.23
CA ALA A 78 3.89 15.34 3.03
C ALA A 78 3.37 16.07 1.77
N LEU A 79 3.28 17.40 1.87
CA LEU A 79 2.78 18.24 0.79
C LEU A 79 3.87 19.21 0.33
N PHE A 80 4.06 19.31 -0.98
CA PHE A 80 4.85 20.37 -1.60
C PHE A 80 3.91 21.33 -2.34
N LYS A 81 3.83 22.58 -1.87
CA LYS A 81 2.90 23.59 -2.41
C LYS A 81 1.44 23.07 -2.49
N GLY A 82 1.00 22.39 -1.42
CA GLY A 82 -0.36 21.85 -1.30
C GLY A 82 -0.64 20.59 -2.12
N ARG A 83 0.37 19.98 -2.76
CA ARG A 83 0.21 18.73 -3.53
C ARG A 83 1.01 17.59 -2.91
N LYS A 84 0.39 16.42 -2.85
CA LYS A 84 1.07 15.17 -2.49
C LYS A 84 2.09 14.81 -3.55
N PHE A 85 3.18 14.18 -3.14
CA PHE A 85 4.24 13.67 -4.01
C PHE A 85 4.80 12.36 -3.44
N ASP A 86 5.47 11.61 -4.29
CA ASP A 86 6.33 10.48 -3.90
C ASP A 86 7.76 10.75 -4.38
N LEU A 87 8.73 10.06 -3.78
CA LEU A 87 10.14 10.13 -4.18
C LEU A 87 10.51 8.83 -4.87
N ARG A 88 11.05 8.92 -6.09
CA ARG A 88 11.62 7.76 -6.78
C ARG A 88 13.10 7.62 -6.43
N TYR A 89 13.40 6.70 -5.52
CA TYR A 89 14.77 6.22 -5.32
C TYR A 89 15.16 5.29 -6.47
N ILE A 90 16.40 5.43 -6.97
CA ILE A 90 17.00 4.53 -7.95
C ILE A 90 18.03 3.66 -7.23
N VAL A 91 17.77 2.35 -7.21
CA VAL A 91 18.63 1.34 -6.58
C VAL A 91 19.22 0.44 -7.66
N LEU A 92 20.55 0.32 -7.71
CA LEU A 92 21.26 -0.60 -8.60
C LEU A 92 21.70 -1.83 -7.81
N VAL A 93 21.20 -3.00 -8.18
CA VAL A 93 21.68 -4.28 -7.66
C VAL A 93 22.73 -4.83 -8.62
N ARG A 94 24.01 -4.83 -8.23
CA ARG A 94 25.12 -5.30 -9.07
C ARG A 94 25.36 -6.80 -8.95
N SER A 95 25.18 -7.33 -7.74
CA SER A 95 25.34 -8.76 -7.47
C SER A 95 24.42 -9.19 -6.33
N MET A 96 23.96 -10.44 -6.37
CA MET A 96 23.19 -11.07 -5.29
C MET A 96 24.08 -11.90 -4.37
N ARG A 97 25.25 -12.35 -4.85
CA ARG A 97 26.20 -13.20 -4.11
C ARG A 97 27.65 -12.91 -4.57
N PRO A 98 28.44 -12.13 -3.81
CA PRO A 98 28.03 -11.39 -2.61
C PRO A 98 26.98 -10.33 -2.95
N LEU A 99 26.12 -9.96 -1.99
CA LEU A 99 25.14 -8.90 -2.19
C LEU A 99 25.85 -7.57 -2.39
N GLU A 100 25.51 -6.88 -3.47
CA GLU A 100 26.10 -5.58 -3.78
C GLU A 100 25.05 -4.65 -4.39
N ILE A 101 24.81 -3.54 -3.70
CA ILE A 101 23.72 -2.60 -3.98
C ILE A 101 24.28 -1.18 -3.88
N PHE A 102 23.86 -0.32 -4.82
CA PHE A 102 24.17 1.11 -4.84
C PHE A 102 22.87 1.92 -4.87
N LEU A 103 22.89 3.08 -4.24
CA LEU A 103 21.81 4.07 -4.27
C LEU A 103 22.27 5.29 -5.07
N SER A 104 21.42 5.81 -5.94
CA SER A 104 21.66 7.09 -6.61
C SER A 104 21.45 8.25 -5.64
N ASP A 105 22.36 9.23 -5.63
CA ASP A 105 22.20 10.49 -4.89
C ASP A 105 21.21 11.46 -5.54
N VAL A 106 20.71 11.12 -6.75
CA VAL A 106 19.70 11.88 -7.49
C VAL A 106 18.40 11.10 -7.55
N PHE A 107 17.31 11.77 -7.17
CA PHE A 107 15.92 11.30 -7.25
C PHE A 107 15.32 11.61 -8.63
N TRP A 108 14.37 10.78 -9.08
CA TRP A 108 13.54 11.06 -10.26
C TRP A 108 12.15 11.57 -9.87
#